data_AF-A0A939CDL4-F1
#
_entry.id   AF-A0A939CDL4-F1
#
_cell.length_a   1.000
_cell.length_b   1.000
_cell.length_c   1.000
_cell.angle_alpha   90.00
_cell.angle_beta   90.00
_cell.angle_gamma   90.00
#
_symmetry.space_group_name_H-M   'P 1'
#
loop_
_entity.id
_entity.type
_entity.pdbx_description
1 polymer ?
#
loop_
_entity_poly.entity_id
_entity_poly.type
_entity_poly.pdbx_seq_one_letter_code
_entity_poly.pdbx_strand_id
1 'polypeptide(L)' 'SYIAQGAYKDFFFDRLTDVAATVGISYRHLMRLLKKLAEDNILKKENGGFQIIDMTQLKARSAEGIQAR' A
#
# COMPACT_ATOMS: atom_id res chain seq x y z
N SER A 1 6.16 -1.56 -4.66
CA SER A 1 5.26 -0.41 -4.43
C SER A 1 5.96 0.67 -3.63
N TYR A 2 5.44 1.90 -3.70
CA TYR A 2 5.78 2.98 -2.76
C TYR A 2 5.61 2.54 -1.29
N ILE A 3 4.52 1.82 -0.96
CA ILE A 3 4.26 1.28 0.39
C ILE A 3 5.41 0.40 0.90
N ALA A 4 5.94 -0.50 0.06
CA ALA A 4 7.07 -1.36 0.43
C ALA A 4 8.40 -0.60 0.58
N GLN A 5 8.56 0.53 -0.12
CA GLN A 5 9.77 1.36 -0.05
C GLN A 5 9.75 2.30 1.16
N GLY A 6 8.57 2.83 1.52
CA GLY A 6 8.37 3.70 2.69
C GLY A 6 8.12 2.95 4.00
N ALA A 7 8.13 1.61 4.00
CA ALA A 7 7.90 0.83 5.21
C ALA A 7 9.14 0.77 6.10
N TYR A 8 8.94 0.91 7.41
CA TYR A 8 9.95 0.69 8.43
C TYR A 8 9.55 -0.51 9.30
N LYS A 9 10.40 -1.55 9.33
CA LYS A 9 10.13 -2.81 10.06
C LYS A 9 8.76 -3.41 9.75
N ASP A 10 8.42 -3.47 8.46
CA ASP A 10 7.12 -3.94 7.94
C ASP A 10 5.92 -3.04 8.29
N PHE A 11 6.12 -1.86 8.84
CA PHE A 11 5.03 -0.91 9.08
C PHE A 11 5.11 0.29 8.14
N PHE A 12 3.94 0.71 7.67
CA PHE A 12 3.74 1.87 6.81
C PHE A 12 2.85 2.89 7.53
N PHE A 13 3.43 4.07 7.79
CA PHE A 13 2.80 5.14 8.56
C PHE A 13 2.71 6.47 7.81
N ASP A 14 3.10 6.49 6.52
CA ASP A 14 3.06 7.72 5.74
C ASP A 14 1.64 8.28 5.66
N ARG A 15 1.56 9.60 5.68
CA ARG A 15 0.30 10.30 5.52
C ARG A 15 -0.29 10.02 4.14
N LEU A 16 -1.43 9.36 4.11
CA LEU A 16 -2.06 8.89 2.87
C LEU A 16 -2.35 10.00 1.84
N THR A 17 -2.57 11.25 2.27
CA THR A 17 -2.73 12.39 1.35
C THR A 17 -1.45 12.66 0.57
N ASP A 18 -0.30 12.54 1.22
CA ASP A 18 1.01 12.85 0.65
C ASP A 18 1.44 11.70 -0.25
N VAL A 19 1.18 10.46 0.17
CA VAL A 19 1.34 9.25 -0.64
C VAL A 19 0.54 9.34 -1.95
N ALA A 20 -0.72 9.76 -1.86
CA ALA A 20 -1.59 9.91 -3.02
C ALA A 20 -1.02 10.95 -4.00
N ALA A 21 -0.53 12.09 -3.50
CA ALA A 21 0.13 13.11 -4.30
C ALA A 21 1.41 12.59 -4.95
N THR A 22 2.28 11.91 -4.20
CA THR A 22 3.57 11.37 -4.68
C THR A 22 3.40 10.31 -5.76
N VAL A 23 2.41 9.42 -5.61
CA VAL A 23 2.15 8.33 -6.57
C VAL A 23 1.23 8.80 -7.73
N GLY A 24 0.70 10.02 -7.67
CA GLY A 24 -0.14 10.60 -8.72
C GLY A 24 -1.52 9.95 -8.83
N ILE A 25 -2.09 9.48 -7.72
CA ILE A 25 -3.45 8.89 -7.68
C ILE A 25 -4.35 9.69 -6.74
N SER A 26 -5.66 9.67 -6.99
CA SER A 26 -6.59 10.30 -6.03
C SER A 26 -6.55 9.57 -4.67
N TYR A 27 -6.73 10.32 -3.59
CA TYR A 27 -6.83 9.78 -2.23
C TYR A 27 -7.87 8.64 -2.13
N ARG A 28 -9.03 8.79 -2.77
CA ARG A 28 -10.08 7.75 -2.82
C ARG A 28 -9.60 6.47 -3.51
N HIS A 29 -8.79 6.60 -4.57
CA HIS A 29 -8.20 5.44 -5.23
C HIS A 29 -7.23 4.73 -4.28
N LEU A 30 -6.32 5.46 -3.65
CA LEU A 30 -5.39 4.90 -2.67
C LEU A 30 -6.13 4.15 -1.56
N MET A 31 -7.19 4.74 -0.99
CA MET A 31 -7.99 4.11 0.05
C MET A 31 -8.64 2.80 -0.42
N ARG A 32 -9.18 2.75 -1.65
CA ARG A 32 -9.74 1.50 -2.21
C ARG A 32 -8.67 0.43 -2.38
N LEU A 33 -7.47 0.82 -2.81
CA LEU A 33 -6.33 -0.06 -2.99
C LEU A 33 -5.87 -0.65 -1.64
N LEU A 34 -5.70 0.20 -0.63
CA LEU A 34 -5.36 -0.23 0.73
C LEU A 34 -6.42 -1.14 1.34
N LYS A 35 -7.70 -0.84 1.11
CA LYS A 35 -8.81 -1.69 1.56
C LYS A 35 -8.72 -3.08 0.93
N LYS A 36 -8.52 -3.15 -0.39
CA LYS A 36 -8.36 -4.43 -1.10
C LYS A 36 -7.16 -5.22 -0.59
N LEU A 37 -6.01 -4.57 -0.41
CA LEU A 37 -4.82 -5.23 0.16
C LEU A 37 -5.06 -5.74 1.57
N ALA A 38 -5.89 -5.07 2.37
CA ALA A 38 -6.26 -5.54 3.68
C ALA A 38 -7.22 -6.74 3.63
N GLU A 39 -8.22 -6.71 2.74
CA GLU A 39 -9.12 -7.84 2.48
C GLU A 39 -8.37 -9.07 1.98
N ASP A 40 -7.31 -8.87 1.20
CA ASP A 40 -6.42 -9.92 0.68
C ASP A 40 -5.39 -10.44 1.71
N ASN A 41 -5.46 -10.00 2.98
CA ASN A 41 -4.49 -10.33 4.05
C ASN A 41 -3.03 -9.94 3.74
N ILE A 42 -2.81 -8.96 2.88
CA ILE A 42 -1.47 -8.45 2.55
C ILE A 42 -1.09 -7.32 3.51
N LEU A 43 -2.07 -6.50 3.90
CA LEU A 43 -1.92 -5.46 4.90
C LEU A 43 -2.84 -5.73 6.10
N LYS A 44 -2.38 -5.39 7.30
CA LYS A 44 -3.21 -5.27 8.48
C LYS A 44 -3.35 -3.80 8.82
N LYS A 45 -4.57 -3.33 9.09
CA LYS A 45 -4.74 -1.99 9.64
C LYS A 45 -4.35 -2.01 11.11
N GLU A 46 -3.43 -1.14 11.48
CA GLU A 46 -2.96 -0.95 12.85
C GLU A 46 -3.18 0.51 13.27
N ASN A 47 -3.14 0.81 14.57
CA ASN A 47 -3.37 2.17 15.06
C ASN A 47 -2.36 3.14 14.44
N GLY A 48 -2.87 4.05 13.59
CA GLY A 48 -2.06 5.06 12.91
C GLY A 48 -1.40 4.63 11.59
N GLY A 49 -1.61 3.41 11.10
CA GLY A 49 -0.98 2.97 9.85
C GLY A 49 -1.39 1.58 9.37
N PHE A 50 -0.49 0.93 8.64
CA PHE A 50 -0.66 -0.42 8.12
C PHE A 50 0.57 -1.27 8.42
N GLN A 51 0.38 -2.45 8.97
CA GLN A 51 1.40 -3.49 9.00
C GLN A 51 1.35 -4.27 7.69
N ILE A 52 2.50 -4.57 7.10
CA ILE A 52 2.65 -5.45 5.96
C ILE A 52 2.74 -6.87 6.51
N ILE A 53 1.73 -7.70 6.21
CA ILE A 53 1.68 -9.10 6.64
C ILE A 53 2.39 -9.99 5.62
N ASP A 54 2.26 -9.66 4.33
CA ASP A 54 2.85 -10.41 3.23
C ASP A 54 3.60 -9.49 2.26
N MET A 55 4.88 -9.27 2.54
CA MET A 55 5.77 -8.44 1.72
C MET A 55 5.95 -9.00 0.30
N THR A 56 5.92 -10.34 0.15
CA THR A 56 6.12 -11.01 -1.12
C THR A 56 4.95 -10.73 -2.05
N GLN A 57 3.71 -10.95 -1.58
CA GLN A 57 2.51 -10.63 -2.35
C GLN A 57 2.36 -9.13 -2.61
N LEU A 58 2.72 -8.28 -1.65
CA LEU A 58 2.68 -6.83 -1.84
C LEU A 58 3.57 -6.40 -3.03
N LYS A 59 4.77 -6.98 -3.15
CA LYS A 59 5.68 -6.72 -4.28
C LYS A 59 5.14 -7.29 -5.59
N ALA A 60 4.61 -8.51 -5.58
CA ALA A 60 4.03 -9.15 -6.77
C ALA A 60 2.88 -8.32 -7.38
N ARG A 61 1.91 -7.91 -6.56
CA ARG A 61 0.76 -7.09 -7.02
C ARG A 61 1.15 -5.69 -7.50
N SER A 62 2.25 -5.16 -6.98
CA SER A 62 2.81 -3.90 -7.47
C SER A 62 3.37 -4.03 -8.88
N ALA A 63 3.97 -5.17 -9.20
CA ALA A 63 4.53 -5.44 -10.51
C ALA A 63 3.42 -5.70 -11.54
N GLU A 64 2.36 -6.42 -11.16
CA GLU A 64 1.20 -6.68 -12.02
C GLU A 64 0.47 -5.38 -12.44
N GLY A 65 0.31 -4.42 -11.53
CA GLY A 65 -0.30 -3.12 -11.84
C GLY A 65 0.52 -2.22 -12.77
N ILE A 66 1.81 -2.52 -12.97
CA ILE A 66 2.70 -1.81 -13.92
C ILE A 66 2.66 -2.48 -15.30
N GLN A 67 2.45 -3.80 -15.37
CA GLN A 67 2.38 -4.55 -16.64
C GLN A 67 1.01 -4.49 -17.33
N ALA A 68 -0.04 -4.07 -16.63
CA ALA A 68 -1.38 -3.91 -17.20
C ALA A 68 -1.64 -2.53 -17.84
N ARG A 69 -0.58 -1.77 -18.16
CA ARG A 69 -0.64 -0.49 -18.89
C ARG A 69 0.07 -0.58 -20.22
#